data_AF-A0A3B0V4K3-F1
#
_entry.id   AF-A0A3B0V4K3-F1
#
_cell.length_a   1.000
_cell.length_b   1.000
_cell.length_c   1.000
_cell.angle_alpha   90.00
_cell.angle_beta   90.00
_cell.angle_gamma   90.00
#
_symmetry.space_group_name_H-M   'P 1'
#
loop_
_entity.id
_entity.type
_entity.pdbx_description
1 polymer ?
#
loop_
_entity_poly.entity_id
_entity_poly.type
_entity_poly.pdbx_seq_one_letter_code
_entity_poly.pdbx_strand_id
1 'polypeptide(L)'
;MNIQAAQFDMLKTIPIGINDSEMLNRIHSEDINSDYLQLLKETAPFNDESLSYWLNINVKTFRSYKQEKQKLNINIREHVLLLLSLMQHGKYVFATAEKFRDWLIKDNYFLDGKAPVDFLQTITGIRFIDRQLTAMEYGDNV
;
A
#
# COMPACT_ATOMS: atom_id res chain seq x y z
N MET A 1 4.83 14.13 -21.37
CA MET A 1 4.63 12.77 -20.81
C MET A 1 3.20 12.71 -20.27
N ASN A 2 2.41 11.71 -20.64
CA ASN A 2 1.08 11.51 -20.05
C ASN A 2 1.25 11.09 -18.57
N ILE A 3 0.58 11.76 -17.64
CA ILE A 3 0.70 11.49 -16.19
C ILE A 3 0.38 10.02 -15.89
N GLN A 4 -0.60 9.44 -16.58
CA GLN A 4 -0.94 8.02 -16.45
C GLN A 4 0.18 7.07 -16.90
N ALA A 5 0.94 7.43 -17.95
CA ALA A 5 2.03 6.58 -18.44
C ALA A 5 3.20 6.57 -17.45
N ALA A 6 3.55 7.74 -16.89
CA ALA A 6 4.60 7.85 -15.88
C ALA A 6 4.24 7.10 -14.59
N GLN A 7 2.98 7.19 -14.13
CA GLN A 7 2.49 6.43 -12.98
C GLN A 7 2.52 4.92 -13.23
N PHE A 8 2.15 4.49 -14.44
CA PHE A 8 2.21 3.08 -14.80
C PHE A 8 3.64 2.54 -14.81
N ASP A 9 4.59 3.29 -15.37
CA ASP A 9 6.00 2.91 -15.36
C ASP A 9 6.58 2.89 -13.95
N MET A 10 6.18 3.85 -13.11
CA MET A 10 6.55 3.89 -11.69
C MET A 10 5.95 2.73 -10.89
N LEU A 11 4.71 2.32 -11.17
CA LEU A 11 4.09 1.17 -10.49
C LEU A 11 4.88 -0.12 -10.74
N LYS A 12 5.37 -0.32 -11.96
CA LYS A 12 6.17 -1.50 -12.33
C LYS A 12 7.49 -1.62 -11.58
N THR A 13 7.99 -0.54 -10.98
CA THR A 13 9.21 -0.58 -10.16
C THR A 13 8.93 -0.95 -8.71
N ILE A 14 7.66 -0.92 -8.29
CA ILE A 14 7.26 -1.40 -6.97
C ILE A 14 7.28 -2.94 -7.00
N PRO A 15 7.83 -3.62 -5.98
CA PRO A 15 7.81 -5.08 -5.95
C PRO A 15 6.42 -5.63 -5.62
N ILE A 16 6.15 -6.84 -6.12
CA ILE A 16 4.99 -7.65 -5.76
C ILE A 16 5.37 -8.45 -4.51
N GLY A 17 4.74 -8.14 -3.38
CA GLY A 17 5.09 -8.69 -2.07
C GLY A 17 6.24 -7.93 -1.40
N ILE A 18 6.31 -8.04 -0.08
CA ILE A 18 7.23 -7.24 0.73
C ILE A 18 8.52 -8.01 1.02
N ASN A 19 9.65 -7.47 0.53
CA ASN A 19 11.00 -7.91 0.88
C ASN A 19 11.75 -6.82 1.66
N ASP A 20 12.14 -7.10 2.90
CA ASP A 20 12.73 -6.11 3.82
C ASP A 20 13.99 -5.46 3.26
N SER A 21 14.91 -6.26 2.73
CA SER A 21 16.18 -5.79 2.20
C SER A 21 15.96 -4.85 1.01
N GLU A 22 15.04 -5.22 0.11
CA GLU A 22 14.67 -4.37 -1.01
C GLU A 22 14.02 -3.06 -0.56
N MET A 23 13.04 -3.13 0.36
CA MET A 23 12.35 -1.94 0.86
C MET A 23 13.31 -0.96 1.53
N LEU A 24 14.21 -1.46 2.39
CA LEU A 24 15.22 -0.63 3.05
C LEU A 24 16.14 0.02 2.02
N ASN A 25 16.61 -0.73 1.02
CA ASN A 25 17.44 -0.17 -0.04
C ASN A 25 16.73 0.98 -0.75
N ARG A 26 15.46 0.80 -1.14
CA ARG A 26 14.67 1.84 -1.82
C ARG A 26 14.42 3.07 -0.96
N ILE A 27 14.11 2.88 0.33
CA ILE A 27 13.93 3.98 1.29
C ILE A 27 15.21 4.83 1.41
N HIS A 28 16.38 4.21 1.29
CA HIS A 28 17.67 4.89 1.37
C HIS A 28 18.15 5.48 0.02
N SER A 29 17.84 4.84 -1.10
CA SER A 29 18.37 5.21 -2.41
C SER A 29 17.43 6.06 -3.26
N GLU A 30 16.12 6.03 -3.00
CA GLU A 30 15.11 6.69 -3.84
C GLU A 30 14.46 7.90 -3.13
N ASP A 31 14.15 8.93 -3.92
CA ASP A 31 13.34 10.06 -3.46
C ASP A 31 11.85 9.69 -3.43
N ILE A 32 11.44 9.01 -2.36
CA ILE A 32 10.04 8.72 -2.07
C ILE A 32 9.35 10.02 -1.68
N ASN A 33 8.59 10.61 -2.60
CA ASN A 33 7.97 11.92 -2.49
C ASN A 33 6.44 11.88 -2.78
N SER A 34 5.84 13.04 -3.03
CA SER A 34 4.40 13.20 -3.35
C SER A 34 3.91 12.31 -4.49
N ASP A 35 4.77 11.97 -5.44
CA ASP A 35 4.40 11.15 -6.60
C ASP A 35 4.03 9.72 -6.16
N TYR A 36 4.65 9.20 -5.09
CA TYR A 36 4.29 7.91 -4.49
C TYR A 36 2.92 7.95 -3.79
N LEU A 37 2.56 9.08 -3.16
CA LEU A 37 1.24 9.27 -2.58
C LEU A 37 0.15 9.34 -3.65
N GLN A 38 0.45 10.04 -4.75
CA GLN A 38 -0.46 10.06 -5.90
C GLN A 38 -0.59 8.66 -6.50
N LEU A 39 0.53 7.94 -6.67
CA LEU A 39 0.51 6.57 -7.16
C LEU A 39 -0.33 5.65 -6.27
N LEU A 40 -0.19 5.78 -4.95
CA LEU A 40 -0.99 5.02 -3.99
C LEU A 40 -2.47 5.33 -4.15
N LYS A 41 -2.83 6.60 -4.35
CA LYS A 41 -4.21 7.02 -4.56
C LYS A 41 -4.83 6.44 -5.84
N GLU A 42 -4.06 6.37 -6.93
CA GLU A 42 -4.53 5.80 -8.20
C GLU A 42 -4.56 4.26 -8.18
N THR A 43 -3.69 3.63 -7.40
CA THR A 43 -3.56 2.17 -7.35
C THR A 43 -4.52 1.53 -6.35
N ALA A 44 -4.72 2.18 -5.20
CA ALA A 44 -5.55 1.66 -4.13
C ALA A 44 -7.04 1.95 -4.40
N PRO A 45 -7.93 0.95 -4.32
CA PRO A 45 -9.37 1.12 -4.55
C PRO A 45 -10.09 1.72 -3.32
N PHE A 46 -9.52 2.79 -2.75
CA PHE A 46 -9.96 3.44 -1.51
C PHE A 46 -9.94 4.97 -1.63
N ASN A 47 -10.73 5.66 -0.79
CA ASN A 47 -10.83 7.12 -0.79
C ASN A 47 -9.69 7.78 0.00
N ASP A 48 -9.59 9.11 -0.09
CA ASP A 48 -8.54 9.87 0.60
C ASP A 48 -8.62 9.70 2.12
N GLU A 49 -9.83 9.55 2.66
CA GLU A 49 -10.10 9.37 4.08
C GLU A 49 -9.47 8.06 4.59
N SER A 50 -9.75 6.93 3.96
CA SER A 50 -9.15 5.62 4.29
C SER A 50 -7.62 5.63 4.16
N LEU A 51 -7.10 6.18 3.05
CA LEU A 51 -5.65 6.22 2.82
C LEU A 51 -4.95 7.11 3.85
N SER A 52 -5.52 8.27 4.18
CA SER A 52 -4.96 9.15 5.21
C SER A 52 -4.97 8.50 6.59
N TYR A 53 -6.03 7.76 6.91
CA TYR A 53 -6.15 7.00 8.16
C TYR A 53 -5.06 5.94 8.29
N TRP A 54 -4.80 5.16 7.23
CA TRP A 54 -3.71 4.17 7.24
C TRP A 54 -2.35 4.81 7.39
N LEU A 55 -2.11 5.95 6.76
CA LEU A 55 -0.85 6.69 6.87
C LEU A 55 -0.70 7.47 8.18
N ASN A 56 -1.65 7.37 9.11
CA ASN A 56 -1.68 8.10 10.38
C ASN A 56 -1.54 9.63 10.20
N ILE A 57 -2.14 10.17 9.15
CA ILE A 57 -2.20 11.62 8.90
C ILE A 57 -3.64 12.04 8.69
N ASN A 58 -3.92 13.32 8.91
CA ASN A 58 -5.25 13.84 8.60
C ASN A 58 -5.43 13.98 7.07
N VAL A 59 -6.69 13.94 6.62
CA VAL A 59 -7.04 14.05 5.20
C VAL A 59 -6.58 15.36 4.55
N LYS A 60 -6.50 16.46 5.30
CA LYS A 60 -6.00 17.75 4.77
C LYS A 60 -4.50 17.67 4.46
N THR A 61 -3.72 17.06 5.35
CA THR A 61 -2.29 16.81 5.14
C THR A 61 -2.07 15.87 3.97
N PHE A 62 -2.85 14.79 3.86
CA PHE A 62 -2.78 13.88 2.70
C PHE A 62 -3.05 14.62 1.38
N ARG A 63 -4.09 15.48 1.34
CA ARG A 63 -4.41 16.29 0.15
C ARG A 63 -3.32 17.33 -0.15
N SER A 64 -2.76 17.99 0.87
CA SER A 64 -1.68 18.96 0.70
C SER A 64 -0.41 18.30 0.15
N TYR A 65 -0.02 17.13 0.66
CA TYR A 65 1.13 16.38 0.15
C TYR A 65 0.97 15.93 -1.31
N LYS A 66 -0.26 15.75 -1.81
CA LYS A 66 -0.51 15.45 -3.22
C LYS A 66 -0.41 16.68 -4.12
N GLN A 67 -0.71 17.86 -3.59
CA GLN A 67 -0.75 19.12 -4.37
C GLN A 67 0.59 19.82 -4.41
N GLU A 68 1.33 19.75 -3.31
CA GLU A 68 2.61 20.41 -3.14
C GLU A 68 3.71 19.34 -3.14
N LYS A 69 4.84 19.60 -3.81
CA LYS A 69 6.03 18.74 -3.77
C LYS A 69 6.74 18.83 -2.42
N GLN A 70 6.01 18.56 -1.34
CA GLN A 70 6.53 18.57 0.00
C GLN A 70 7.36 17.32 0.27
N LYS A 71 8.39 17.50 1.09
CA LYS A 71 9.24 16.40 1.53
C LYS A 71 8.47 15.54 2.53
N LEU A 72 8.30 14.26 2.21
CA LEU A 72 7.70 13.30 3.12
C LEU A 72 8.69 12.91 4.22
N ASN A 73 8.19 12.76 5.45
CA ASN A 73 9.02 12.20 6.53
C ASN A 73 9.27 10.70 6.28
N ILE A 74 10.32 10.15 6.91
CA ILE A 74 10.75 8.77 6.69
C ILE A 74 9.64 7.74 6.97
N ASN A 75 8.82 7.98 8.00
CA ASN A 75 7.74 7.06 8.38
C ASN A 75 6.69 6.98 7.26
N ILE A 76 6.26 8.13 6.72
CA ILE A 76 5.29 8.18 5.62
C ILE A 76 5.89 7.55 4.35
N ARG A 77 7.19 7.79 4.09
CA ARG A 77 7.89 7.18 2.94
C ARG A 77 7.85 5.66 2.99
N GLU A 78 8.23 5.07 4.12
CA GLU A 78 8.18 3.62 4.32
C GLU A 78 6.73 3.10 4.22
N HIS A 79 5.79 3.76 4.90
CA HIS A 79 4.40 3.32 4.96
C HIS A 79 3.73 3.30 3.58
N VAL A 80 3.93 4.35 2.77
CA VAL A 80 3.42 4.42 1.39
C VAL A 80 4.03 3.32 0.52
N LEU A 81 5.34 3.08 0.65
CA LEU A 81 6.03 2.07 -0.13
C LEU A 81 5.48 0.66 0.14
N LEU A 82 5.28 0.32 1.41
CA LEU A 82 4.72 -0.96 1.81
C LEU A 82 3.25 -1.10 1.39
N LEU A 83 2.44 -0.04 1.49
CA LEU A 83 1.06 -0.07 1.02
C LEU A 83 0.99 -0.29 -0.50
N LEU A 84 1.84 0.37 -1.28
CA LEU A 84 1.92 0.18 -2.73
C LEU A 84 2.26 -1.28 -3.09
N SER A 85 3.27 -1.85 -2.41
CA SER A 85 3.65 -3.24 -2.60
C SER A 85 2.52 -4.20 -2.23
N LEU A 86 1.84 -3.95 -1.10
CA LEU A 86 0.66 -4.71 -0.68
C LEU A 86 -0.48 -4.63 -1.71
N MET A 87 -0.76 -3.45 -2.28
CA MET A 87 -1.81 -3.31 -3.29
C MET A 87 -1.48 -4.13 -4.55
N GLN A 88 -0.21 -4.16 -4.97
CA GLN A 88 0.20 -4.98 -6.11
C GLN A 88 0.12 -6.47 -5.81
N HIS A 89 0.57 -6.88 -4.62
CA HIS A 89 0.52 -8.26 -4.18
C HIS A 89 -0.93 -8.76 -4.08
N GLY A 90 -1.81 -7.97 -3.46
CA GLY A 90 -3.23 -8.29 -3.39
C GLY A 90 -3.87 -8.40 -4.76
N LYS A 91 -3.58 -7.47 -5.68
CA LYS A 91 -4.06 -7.56 -7.06
C LYS A 91 -3.52 -8.80 -7.78
N TYR A 92 -2.29 -9.21 -7.51
CA TYR A 92 -1.70 -10.43 -8.06
C TYR A 92 -2.46 -11.68 -7.58
N VAL A 93 -2.66 -11.82 -6.27
CA VAL A 93 -3.35 -12.97 -5.65
C VAL A 93 -4.83 -13.03 -6.05
N PHE A 94 -5.52 -11.89 -6.05
CA PHE A 94 -6.97 -11.83 -6.31
C PHE A 94 -7.34 -11.54 -7.77
N ALA A 95 -6.36 -11.42 -8.66
CA ALA A 95 -6.44 -11.03 -10.08
C ALA A 95 -6.98 -9.62 -10.38
N THR A 96 -7.83 -9.04 -9.52
CA THR A 96 -8.35 -7.67 -9.68
C THR A 96 -8.27 -6.87 -8.38
N ALA A 97 -8.19 -5.55 -8.50
CA ALA A 97 -8.12 -4.66 -7.34
C ALA A 97 -9.43 -4.68 -6.54
N GLU A 98 -10.56 -4.85 -7.20
CA GLU A 98 -11.90 -4.92 -6.60
C GLU A 98 -12.05 -6.16 -5.73
N LYS A 99 -11.63 -7.33 -6.22
CA LYS A 99 -11.66 -8.57 -5.44
C LYS A 99 -10.75 -8.49 -4.21
N PHE A 100 -9.56 -7.90 -4.39
CA PHE A 100 -8.67 -7.66 -3.26
C PHE A 100 -9.28 -6.69 -2.24
N ARG A 101 -9.92 -5.60 -2.71
CA ARG A 101 -10.65 -4.65 -1.86
C ARG A 101 -11.73 -5.34 -1.05
N ASP A 102 -12.53 -6.19 -1.69
CA ASP A 102 -13.62 -6.90 -1.03
C ASP A 102 -13.11 -7.86 0.05
N TRP A 103 -11.96 -8.50 -0.17
CA TRP A 103 -11.28 -9.26 0.88
C TRP A 103 -10.74 -8.37 2.01
N LEU A 104 -10.11 -7.25 1.66
CA LEU A 104 -9.51 -6.32 2.62
C LEU A 104 -10.51 -5.78 3.65
N ILE A 105 -11.74 -5.49 3.23
CA ILE A 105 -12.79 -4.89 4.09
C ILE A 105 -13.66 -5.93 4.80
N LYS A 106 -13.47 -7.21 4.52
CA LYS A 106 -14.31 -8.28 5.09
C LYS A 106 -13.67 -8.83 6.35
N ASP A 107 -14.47 -8.94 7.41
CA ASP A 107 -14.06 -9.63 8.63
C ASP A 107 -13.55 -11.03 8.32
N ASN A 108 -12.38 -11.36 8.87
CA ASN A 108 -11.72 -12.63 8.63
C ASN A 108 -11.59 -13.41 9.93
N TYR A 109 -12.11 -14.65 9.93
CA TYR A 109 -12.03 -15.57 11.06
C TYR A 109 -10.60 -15.84 11.53
N PHE A 110 -9.65 -15.96 10.60
CA PHE A 110 -8.24 -16.19 10.90
C PHE A 110 -7.52 -14.93 11.42
N LEU A 111 -8.19 -13.77 11.38
CA LEU A 111 -7.70 -12.49 11.88
C LEU A 111 -8.47 -12.05 13.15
N ASP A 112 -8.88 -13.00 13.98
CA ASP A 112 -9.70 -12.78 15.19
C ASP A 112 -10.99 -12.00 14.91
N GLY A 113 -11.60 -12.21 13.74
CA GLY A 113 -12.81 -11.53 13.30
C GLY A 113 -12.60 -10.08 12.84
N LYS A 114 -11.35 -9.61 12.69
CA LYS A 114 -11.04 -8.28 12.16
C LYS A 114 -10.90 -8.30 10.64
N ALA A 115 -11.14 -7.16 10.01
CA ALA A 115 -10.87 -7.00 8.60
C ALA A 115 -9.36 -6.74 8.38
N PRO A 116 -8.75 -7.24 7.29
CA PRO A 116 -7.36 -6.94 6.96
C PRO A 116 -7.01 -5.45 6.97
N VAL A 117 -7.94 -4.56 6.56
CA VAL A 117 -7.73 -3.10 6.60
C VAL A 117 -7.41 -2.54 7.99
N ASP A 118 -7.87 -3.21 9.05
CA ASP A 118 -7.70 -2.75 10.43
C ASP A 118 -6.23 -2.80 10.89
N PHE A 119 -5.39 -3.55 10.17
CA PHE A 119 -3.96 -3.71 10.48
C PHE A 119 -3.08 -2.70 9.74
N LEU A 120 -3.62 -1.97 8.74
CA LEU A 120 -2.82 -1.19 7.79
C LEU A 120 -2.26 0.12 8.35
N GLN A 121 -2.63 0.50 9.58
CA GLN A 121 -2.06 1.67 10.27
C GLN A 121 -0.63 1.46 10.78
N THR A 122 -0.10 0.25 10.74
CA THR A 122 1.25 -0.03 11.24
C THR A 122 2.07 -0.77 10.21
N ILE A 123 3.38 -0.52 10.20
CA ILE A 123 4.34 -1.23 9.36
C ILE A 123 4.26 -2.74 9.61
N THR A 124 4.23 -3.16 10.87
CA THR A 124 4.10 -4.57 11.25
C THR A 124 2.79 -5.18 10.78
N GLY A 125 1.67 -4.44 10.87
CA GLY A 125 0.37 -4.90 10.41
C GLY A 125 0.30 -5.05 8.88
N ILE A 126 0.89 -4.13 8.11
CA ILE A 126 1.00 -4.28 6.65
C ILE A 126 1.77 -5.55 6.28
N ARG A 127 2.93 -5.77 6.93
CA ARG A 127 3.74 -6.99 6.73
C ARG A 127 3.02 -8.26 7.16
N PHE A 128 2.16 -8.16 8.17
CA PHE A 128 1.32 -9.28 8.60
C PHE A 128 0.31 -9.63 7.50
N ILE A 129 -0.43 -8.66 6.97
CA ILE A 129 -1.39 -8.91 5.88
C ILE A 129 -0.69 -9.41 4.61
N ASP A 130 0.48 -8.88 4.27
CA ASP A 130 1.28 -9.34 3.13
C ASP A 130 1.67 -10.82 3.26
N ARG A 131 2.04 -11.27 4.45
CA ARG A 131 2.31 -12.69 4.72
C ARG A 131 1.07 -13.57 4.57
N GLN A 132 -0.12 -13.07 4.93
CA GLN A 132 -1.36 -13.80 4.67
C GLN A 132 -1.58 -13.96 3.17
N LEU A 133 -1.33 -12.93 2.36
CA LEU A 133 -1.39 -13.03 0.90
C LEU A 133 -0.43 -14.09 0.37
N THR A 134 0.81 -14.10 0.84
CA THR A 134 1.79 -15.14 0.47
C THR A 134 1.29 -16.54 0.85
N ALA A 135 0.71 -16.71 2.03
CA ALA A 135 0.16 -18.00 2.45
C ALA A 135 -0.98 -18.47 1.51
N MET A 136 -1.84 -17.56 1.04
CA MET A 136 -2.88 -17.89 0.04
C MET A 136 -2.29 -18.38 -1.28
N GLU A 137 -1.15 -17.83 -1.72
CA GLU A 137 -0.46 -18.29 -2.93
C GLU A 137 -0.04 -19.76 -2.82
N TYR A 138 0.32 -20.20 -1.61
CA TYR A 138 0.69 -21.59 -1.31
C TYR A 138 -0.51 -22.49 -0.97
N GLY A 139 -1.74 -21.95 -1.05
CA GLY A 139 -2.98 -22.70 -0.84
C GLY A 139 -3.45 -22.77 0.61
N ASP A 140 -2.87 -21.97 1.50
CA ASP A 140 -3.33 -21.89 2.88
C ASP A 140 -4.65 -21.12 2.99
N ASN A 141 -5.47 -21.53 3.96
CA ASN A 141 -6.65 -20.77 4.36
C ASN A 141 -6.24 -19.77 5.45
N VAL A 142 -6.45 -18.49 5.18
CA VAL A 142 -6.00 -17.35 6.00
C VAL A 142 -7.00 -16.22 6.02
#